data_AF-A0A091Q844-F1
#
_entry.id   AF-A0A091Q844-F1
#
_cell.length_a   1.000
_cell.length_b   1.000
_cell.length_c   1.000
_cell.angle_alpha   90.00
_cell.angle_beta   90.00
_cell.angle_gamma   90.00
#
_symmetry.space_group_name_H-M   'P 1'
#
loop_
_entity.id
_entity.type
_entity.pdbx_description
1 polymer ?
#
loop_
_entity_poly.entity_id
_entity_poly.type
_entity_poly.pdbx_seq_one_letter_code
_entity_poly.pdbx_strand_id
1 'polypeptide(L)'
;MPSRKKTAMFASAFLACVCSFAMICVALATQHWMSSEVRFSGTSASVTVSLTYGLFSGTCAQFVDAGLQVSERTFQVADNLNNTSAKSTTTAIIVILVLSLLSSLLSSGFTCTNAVSNPYQTFLGPTGVYTWNSLCGILILLAMILFPVNVEENTLSIELARGCFSSVQTHIRSVHTYGYSYWIMLLIIFLNIASIVIIYFYHHARYSKKKEQERPIENAPKDVILF
;
A
#
# COMPACT_ATOMS: atom_id res chain seq x y z
N MET A 1 -35.52 -3.61 8.37
CA MET A 1 -34.39 -2.65 8.39
C MET A 1 -33.14 -3.35 8.94
N PRO A 2 -31.93 -3.10 8.39
CA PRO A 2 -30.69 -3.54 9.03
C PRO A 2 -30.55 -2.89 10.42
N SER A 3 -29.93 -3.58 11.38
CA SER A 3 -29.73 -2.99 12.71
C SER A 3 -28.77 -1.80 12.62
N ARG A 4 -29.01 -0.72 13.38
CA ARG A 4 -28.12 0.46 13.40
C ARG A 4 -26.65 0.10 13.66
N LYS A 5 -26.41 -0.91 14.51
CA LYS A 5 -25.07 -1.45 14.80
C LYS A 5 -24.40 -2.09 13.58
N LYS A 6 -25.14 -2.87 12.77
CA LYS A 6 -24.64 -3.46 11.52
C LYS A 6 -24.21 -2.36 10.55
N THR A 7 -25.11 -1.41 10.27
CA THR A 7 -24.83 -0.35 9.30
C THR A 7 -23.65 0.51 9.72
N ALA A 8 -23.52 0.85 11.00
CA ALA A 8 -22.37 1.60 11.52
C ALA A 8 -21.04 0.85 11.33
N MET A 9 -20.96 -0.43 11.68
CA MET A 9 -19.73 -1.22 11.56
C MET A 9 -19.31 -1.40 10.09
N PHE A 10 -20.25 -1.74 9.20
CA PHE A 10 -19.94 -1.87 7.77
C PHE A 10 -19.61 -0.52 7.12
N ALA A 11 -20.24 0.58 7.53
CA ALA A 11 -19.88 1.91 7.05
C ALA A 11 -18.47 2.33 7.51
N SER A 12 -18.08 1.98 8.74
CA SER A 12 -16.71 2.25 9.21
C SER A 12 -15.65 1.42 8.47
N ALA A 13 -15.93 0.14 8.19
CA ALA A 13 -15.07 -0.70 7.37
C ALA A 13 -14.99 -0.20 5.92
N PHE A 14 -16.12 0.26 5.36
CA PHE A 14 -16.16 0.88 4.04
C PHE A 14 -15.28 2.13 3.98
N LEU A 15 -15.39 3.02 4.96
CA LEU A 15 -14.56 4.22 5.03
C LEU A 15 -13.06 3.85 5.08
N ALA A 16 -12.67 2.88 5.90
CA ALA A 16 -11.29 2.40 5.96
C ALA A 16 -10.80 1.83 4.61
N CYS A 17 -11.64 1.10 3.89
CA CYS A 17 -11.32 0.55 2.56
C CYS A 17 -11.19 1.65 1.48
N VAL A 18 -12.05 2.67 1.52
CA VAL A 18 -11.98 3.84 0.63
C VAL A 18 -10.74 4.67 0.92
N CYS A 19 -10.41 4.90 2.20
CA CYS A 19 -9.17 5.55 2.59
C CYS A 19 -7.96 4.76 2.09
N SER A 20 -7.92 3.44 2.30
CA SER A 20 -6.85 2.57 1.77
C SER A 20 -6.70 2.73 0.25
N PHE A 21 -7.81 2.66 -0.50
CA PHE A 21 -7.81 2.87 -1.95
C PHE A 21 -7.24 4.23 -2.35
N ALA A 22 -7.68 5.31 -1.71
CA ALA A 22 -7.20 6.66 -1.98
C ALA A 22 -5.69 6.80 -1.70
N MET A 23 -5.21 6.23 -0.59
CA MET A 23 -3.79 6.26 -0.22
C MET A 23 -2.93 5.47 -1.22
N ILE A 24 -3.43 4.36 -1.79
CA ILE A 24 -2.72 3.61 -2.84
C ILE A 24 -2.61 4.47 -4.12
N CYS A 25 -3.67 5.19 -4.50
CA CYS A 25 -3.63 6.14 -5.62
C CYS A 25 -2.60 7.24 -5.37
N VAL A 26 -2.56 7.82 -4.17
CA VAL A 26 -1.56 8.84 -3.80
C VAL A 26 -0.16 8.27 -3.89
N ALA A 27 0.08 7.06 -3.37
CA ALA A 27 1.37 6.39 -3.46
C ALA A 27 1.80 6.20 -4.93
N LEU A 28 0.91 5.74 -5.81
CA LEU A 28 1.21 5.59 -7.24
C LEU A 28 1.48 6.91 -7.97
N ALA A 29 0.74 7.97 -7.64
CA ALA A 29 0.80 9.24 -8.36
C ALA A 29 1.95 10.16 -7.93
N THR A 30 2.43 10.02 -6.69
CA THR A 30 3.41 10.94 -6.10
C THR A 30 4.86 10.54 -6.37
N GLN A 31 5.72 11.55 -6.48
CA GLN A 31 7.15 11.41 -6.80
C GLN A 31 8.06 11.36 -5.57
N HIS A 32 7.49 11.21 -4.36
CA HIS A 32 8.23 11.33 -3.11
C HIS A 32 8.35 9.98 -2.38
N TRP A 33 8.80 8.95 -3.11
CA TRP A 33 9.09 7.65 -2.51
C TRP A 33 10.47 7.61 -1.89
N MET A 34 11.44 8.23 -2.56
CA MET A 34 12.83 8.25 -2.14
C MET A 34 13.45 9.60 -2.50
N SER A 35 14.22 10.15 -1.57
CA SER A 35 15.20 11.20 -1.84
C SER A 35 16.59 10.64 -1.59
N SER A 36 17.46 10.71 -2.60
CA SER A 36 18.79 10.14 -2.58
C SER A 36 19.82 11.18 -2.97
N GLU A 37 20.90 11.27 -2.19
CA GLU A 37 22.07 12.05 -2.56
C GLU A 37 23.17 11.11 -3.00
N VAL A 38 23.61 11.24 -4.25
CA VAL A 38 24.65 10.41 -4.84
C VAL A 38 25.85 11.29 -5.15
N ARG A 39 26.96 11.03 -4.47
CA ARG A 39 28.21 11.76 -4.63
C ARG A 39 29.14 11.02 -5.56
N PHE A 40 29.72 11.75 -6.48
CA PHE A 40 30.59 11.22 -7.50
C PHE A 40 31.88 12.02 -7.62
N SER A 41 32.98 11.34 -7.99
CA SER A 41 34.23 12.00 -8.33
C SER A 41 34.19 12.47 -9.78
N GLY A 42 34.30 13.78 -9.99
CA GLY A 42 34.56 14.35 -11.31
C GLY A 42 36.07 14.46 -11.59
N THR A 43 36.42 14.78 -12.83
CA THR A 43 37.80 14.99 -13.30
C THR A 43 38.50 16.20 -12.67
N SER A 44 37.75 17.17 -12.14
CA SER A 44 38.29 18.40 -11.56
C SER A 44 37.73 18.74 -10.17
N ALA A 45 36.51 18.32 -9.86
CA ALA A 45 35.86 18.50 -8.57
C ALA A 45 34.83 17.39 -8.32
N SER A 46 34.50 17.11 -7.06
CA SER A 46 33.38 16.22 -6.74
C SER A 46 32.04 16.90 -7.01
N VAL A 47 31.09 16.08 -7.46
CA VAL A 47 29.72 16.50 -7.79
C VAL A 47 28.76 15.67 -6.98
N THR A 48 27.75 16.32 -6.41
CA THR A 48 26.67 15.66 -5.68
C THR A 48 25.38 15.80 -6.48
N VAL A 49 24.73 14.68 -6.78
CA VAL A 49 23.43 14.66 -7.47
C VAL A 49 22.38 14.31 -6.43
N SER A 50 21.46 15.23 -6.17
CA SER A 50 20.25 14.96 -5.39
C SER A 50 19.15 14.48 -6.32
N LEU A 51 18.53 13.36 -6.00
CA LEU A 51 17.42 12.77 -6.73
C LEU A 51 16.22 12.66 -5.82
N THR A 52 15.05 13.05 -6.32
CA THR A 52 13.77 12.75 -5.67
C THR A 52 12.88 12.07 -6.68
N TYR A 53 12.41 10.87 -6.39
CA TYR A 53 11.67 10.08 -7.39
C TYR A 53 10.55 9.22 -6.79
N GLY A 54 9.53 9.00 -7.62
CA GLY A 54 8.48 8.01 -7.43
C GLY A 54 8.68 6.82 -8.36
N LEU A 55 7.60 6.09 -8.67
CA LEU A 55 7.71 4.89 -9.51
C LEU A 55 7.82 5.21 -11.01
N PHE A 56 7.25 6.33 -11.44
CA PHE A 56 7.14 6.67 -12.86
C PHE A 56 8.07 7.81 -13.27
N SER A 57 8.21 8.82 -12.42
CA SER A 57 8.99 10.02 -12.71
C SER A 57 9.70 10.54 -11.45
N GLY A 58 10.70 11.39 -11.67
CA GLY A 58 11.45 12.05 -10.61
C GLY A 58 12.13 13.32 -11.10
N THR A 59 12.75 14.01 -10.15
CA THR A 59 13.59 15.18 -10.36
C THR A 59 15.02 14.87 -9.93
N CYS A 60 15.97 15.43 -10.65
CA CYS A 60 17.39 15.34 -10.34
C CYS A 60 18.01 16.74 -10.39
N ALA A 61 18.74 17.08 -9.34
CA ALA A 61 19.45 18.34 -9.18
C ALA A 61 20.95 18.08 -8.97
N GLN A 62 21.79 18.81 -9.70
CA GLN A 62 23.24 18.71 -9.62
C GLN A 62 23.80 19.84 -8.77
N PHE A 63 24.63 19.49 -7.80
CA PHE A 63 25.35 20.41 -6.91
C PHE A 63 26.86 20.19 -7.02
N VAL A 64 27.62 21.28 -7.03
CA VAL A 64 29.10 21.25 -6.93
C VAL A 64 29.50 21.40 -5.45
N ASP A 65 30.71 21.02 -5.07
CA ASP A 65 31.21 21.05 -3.68
C ASP A 65 31.02 22.36 -2.89
N ALA A 66 30.80 23.49 -3.58
CA ALA A 66 30.42 24.76 -2.95
C ALA A 66 28.93 24.85 -2.55
N GLY A 67 28.14 23.79 -2.73
CA GLY A 67 26.69 23.76 -2.49
C GLY A 67 25.85 24.48 -3.55
N LEU A 68 26.46 24.93 -4.64
CA LEU A 68 25.77 25.66 -5.70
C LEU A 68 25.02 24.68 -6.62
N GLN A 69 23.70 24.86 -6.74
CA GLN A 69 22.87 24.13 -7.69
C GLN A 69 23.18 24.61 -9.11
N VAL A 70 23.60 23.69 -9.97
CA VAL A 70 24.02 23.99 -11.34
C VAL A 70 22.91 23.68 -12.35
N SER A 71 22.15 22.62 -12.12
CA SER A 71 21.12 22.17 -13.05
C SER A 71 20.05 21.36 -12.34
N GLU A 72 18.80 21.51 -12.80
CA GLU A 72 17.66 20.70 -12.39
C GLU A 72 16.99 20.12 -13.63
N ARG A 73 16.66 18.83 -13.58
CA ARG A 73 15.98 18.13 -14.67
C ARG A 73 14.92 17.19 -14.12
N THR A 74 13.83 17.04 -14.86
CA THR A 74 12.84 15.99 -14.65
C THR A 74 13.19 14.80 -15.52
N PHE A 75 12.93 13.59 -15.02
CA PHE A 75 13.20 12.36 -15.76
C PHE A 75 12.08 11.34 -15.58
N GLN A 76 11.92 10.49 -16.59
CA GLN A 76 11.06 9.31 -16.51
C GLN A 76 11.91 8.12 -16.03
N VAL A 77 11.41 7.40 -15.03
CA VAL A 77 12.10 6.24 -14.43
C VAL A 77 12.31 5.16 -15.50
N ALA A 78 11.28 4.86 -16.30
CA ALA A 78 11.36 3.81 -17.32
C ALA A 78 12.43 4.05 -18.41
N ASP A 79 12.71 5.32 -18.73
CA ASP A 79 13.66 5.73 -19.77
C ASP A 79 15.10 5.75 -19.25
N ASN A 80 15.29 5.98 -17.95
CA ASN A 80 16.61 6.14 -17.33
C ASN A 80 17.14 4.85 -16.67
N LEU A 81 16.32 3.80 -16.60
CA LEU A 81 16.77 2.48 -16.15
C LEU A 81 17.30 1.65 -17.32
N ASN A 82 18.63 1.51 -17.39
CA ASN A 82 19.27 0.59 -18.33
C ASN A 82 19.40 -0.84 -17.76
N ASN A 83 19.48 -0.97 -16.44
CA ASN A 83 19.55 -2.27 -15.78
C ASN A 83 18.20 -3.02 -15.86
N THR A 84 18.21 -4.16 -16.56
CA THR A 84 17.04 -5.03 -16.72
C THR A 84 16.46 -5.50 -15.39
N SER A 85 17.30 -5.81 -14.39
CA SER A 85 16.85 -6.27 -13.07
C SER A 85 16.08 -5.15 -12.36
N ALA A 86 16.68 -3.96 -12.27
CA ALA A 86 16.05 -2.79 -11.65
C ALA A 86 14.71 -2.44 -12.32
N LYS A 87 14.66 -2.54 -13.65
CA LYS A 87 13.46 -2.24 -14.45
C LYS A 87 12.37 -3.27 -14.21
N SER A 88 12.73 -4.55 -14.20
CA SER A 88 11.80 -5.65 -13.93
C SER A 88 11.22 -5.53 -12.52
N THR A 89 12.05 -5.32 -11.50
CA THR A 89 11.58 -5.17 -10.11
C THR A 89 10.70 -3.93 -9.94
N THR A 90 11.05 -2.80 -10.54
CA THR A 90 10.19 -1.60 -10.54
C THR A 90 8.83 -1.88 -11.17
N THR A 91 8.81 -2.58 -12.32
CA THR A 91 7.58 -2.98 -13.00
C THR A 91 6.74 -3.92 -12.14
N ALA A 92 7.37 -4.89 -11.47
CA ALA A 92 6.68 -5.81 -10.56
C ALA A 92 6.04 -5.06 -9.38
N ILE A 93 6.73 -4.07 -8.80
CA ILE A 93 6.17 -3.22 -7.73
C ILE A 93 4.93 -2.48 -8.24
N ILE A 94 4.98 -1.88 -9.43
CA ILE A 94 3.81 -1.19 -10.04
C ILE A 94 2.63 -2.16 -10.18
N VAL A 95 2.86 -3.35 -10.73
CA VAL A 95 1.81 -4.36 -10.92
C VAL A 95 1.21 -4.80 -9.58
N ILE A 96 2.05 -5.04 -8.57
CA ILE A 96 1.61 -5.40 -7.21
C ILE A 96 0.75 -4.29 -6.61
N LEU A 97 1.13 -3.03 -6.76
CA LEU A 97 0.35 -1.89 -6.28
C LEU A 97 -1.00 -1.77 -7.01
N VAL A 98 -1.03 -1.99 -8.33
CA VAL A 98 -2.29 -2.00 -9.09
C VAL A 98 -3.21 -3.15 -8.65
N LEU A 99 -2.66 -4.34 -8.42
CA LEU A 99 -3.43 -5.46 -7.86
C LEU A 99 -3.96 -5.13 -6.46
N SER A 100 -3.16 -4.47 -5.62
CA SER A 100 -3.59 -4.03 -4.29
C SER A 100 -4.72 -2.99 -4.35
N LEU A 101 -4.67 -2.09 -5.36
CA LEU A 101 -5.69 -1.08 -5.62
C LEU A 101 -7.03 -1.74 -5.99
N LEU A 102 -6.99 -2.70 -6.92
CA LEU A 102 -8.17 -3.49 -7.32
C LEU A 102 -8.74 -4.28 -6.14
N SER A 103 -7.87 -4.87 -5.32
CA SER A 103 -8.26 -5.57 -4.08
C SER A 103 -8.99 -4.63 -3.11
N SER A 104 -8.47 -3.42 -2.89
CA SER A 104 -9.09 -2.41 -2.03
C SER A 104 -10.42 -1.91 -2.59
N LEU A 105 -10.53 -1.79 -3.91
CA LEU A 105 -11.77 -1.41 -4.60
C LEU A 105 -12.86 -2.47 -4.43
N LEU A 106 -12.52 -3.74 -4.64
CA LEU A 106 -13.44 -4.87 -4.44
C LEU A 106 -13.91 -4.96 -2.98
N SER A 107 -12.99 -4.81 -2.02
CA SER A 107 -13.33 -4.74 -0.60
C SER A 107 -14.30 -3.60 -0.28
N SER A 108 -14.09 -2.42 -0.86
CA SER A 108 -14.99 -1.27 -0.71
C SER A 108 -16.39 -1.56 -1.28
N GLY A 109 -16.46 -2.22 -2.44
CA GLY A 109 -17.73 -2.66 -3.03
C GLY A 109 -18.50 -3.63 -2.13
N PHE A 110 -17.81 -4.60 -1.53
CA PHE A 110 -18.44 -5.55 -0.60
C PHE A 110 -18.90 -4.87 0.69
N THR A 111 -18.08 -4.01 1.30
CA THR A 111 -18.47 -3.30 2.52
C THR A 111 -19.65 -2.34 2.29
N CYS A 112 -19.68 -1.64 1.15
CA CYS A 112 -20.79 -0.77 0.75
C CYS A 112 -22.10 -1.56 0.55
N THR A 113 -22.06 -2.63 -0.23
CA THR A 113 -23.25 -3.46 -0.48
C THR A 113 -23.78 -4.08 0.83
N ASN A 114 -22.91 -4.49 1.75
CA ASN A 114 -23.33 -4.99 3.06
C ASN A 114 -23.92 -3.92 3.99
N ALA A 115 -23.50 -2.67 3.85
CA ALA A 115 -24.03 -1.57 4.65
C ALA A 115 -25.49 -1.27 4.28
N VAL A 116 -25.84 -1.39 2.99
CA VAL A 116 -27.16 -1.03 2.44
C VAL A 116 -28.11 -2.24 2.29
N SER A 117 -27.61 -3.42 1.90
CA SER A 117 -28.46 -4.56 1.50
C SER A 117 -28.94 -5.45 2.66
N ASN A 118 -30.11 -6.08 2.44
CA ASN A 118 -30.71 -7.09 3.31
C ASN A 118 -31.59 -8.05 2.46
N PRO A 119 -31.47 -9.40 2.54
CA PRO A 119 -30.61 -10.24 3.40
C PRO A 119 -29.20 -10.50 2.80
N TYR A 120 -28.37 -11.24 3.54
CA TYR A 120 -26.97 -11.50 3.21
C TYR A 120 -26.84 -12.41 1.98
N GLN A 121 -25.90 -12.11 1.09
CA GLN A 121 -25.24 -13.14 0.29
C GLN A 121 -23.97 -13.55 1.04
N THR A 122 -23.87 -14.82 1.46
CA THR A 122 -22.77 -15.36 2.28
C THR A 122 -21.39 -15.17 1.66
N PHE A 123 -21.29 -15.19 0.33
CA PHE A 123 -20.04 -14.93 -0.41
C PHE A 123 -19.64 -13.45 -0.44
N LEU A 124 -20.64 -12.55 -0.39
CA LEU A 124 -20.42 -11.09 -0.32
C LEU A 124 -20.31 -10.59 1.12
N GLY A 125 -20.42 -11.44 2.14
CA GLY A 125 -20.44 -11.05 3.55
C GLY A 125 -19.04 -10.78 4.16
N PRO A 126 -18.84 -11.10 5.46
CA PRO A 126 -17.56 -10.92 6.15
C PRO A 126 -16.36 -11.59 5.47
N THR A 127 -16.56 -12.76 4.85
CA THR A 127 -15.50 -13.53 4.20
C THR A 127 -14.83 -12.76 3.08
N GLY A 128 -15.61 -12.10 2.20
CA GLY A 128 -15.07 -11.28 1.12
C GLY A 128 -14.24 -10.10 1.65
N VAL A 129 -14.71 -9.46 2.73
CA VAL A 129 -13.95 -8.37 3.35
C VAL A 129 -12.61 -8.89 3.89
N TYR A 130 -12.57 -10.05 4.54
CA TYR A 130 -11.31 -10.64 5.01
C TYR A 130 -10.36 -10.98 3.86
N THR A 131 -10.85 -11.63 2.80
CA THR A 131 -9.99 -12.06 1.69
C THR A 131 -9.36 -10.87 0.99
N TRP A 132 -10.16 -9.85 0.64
CA TRP A 132 -9.67 -8.72 -0.15
C TRP A 132 -8.87 -7.69 0.67
N ASN A 133 -9.15 -7.51 1.97
CA ASN A 133 -8.24 -6.71 2.82
C ASN A 133 -6.93 -7.44 3.12
N SER A 134 -6.97 -8.77 3.33
CA SER A 134 -5.75 -9.55 3.58
C SER A 134 -4.87 -9.58 2.34
N LEU A 135 -5.45 -9.82 1.16
CA LEU A 135 -4.73 -9.78 -0.11
C LEU A 135 -4.11 -8.39 -0.36
N CYS A 136 -4.87 -7.31 -0.14
CA CYS A 136 -4.36 -5.95 -0.25
C CYS A 136 -3.18 -5.72 0.70
N GLY A 137 -3.32 -6.07 1.99
CA GLY A 137 -2.26 -5.92 2.98
C GLY A 137 -0.99 -6.69 2.64
N ILE A 138 -1.11 -7.94 2.17
CA ILE A 138 0.03 -8.77 1.74
C ILE A 138 0.72 -8.15 0.53
N LEU A 139 -0.03 -7.72 -0.49
CA LEU A 139 0.55 -7.09 -1.68
C LEU A 139 1.27 -5.78 -1.34
N ILE A 140 0.71 -4.95 -0.46
CA ILE A 140 1.36 -3.72 0.01
C ILE A 140 2.63 -4.03 0.79
N LEU A 141 2.61 -5.05 1.65
CA LEU A 141 3.81 -5.49 2.37
C LEU A 141 4.90 -5.99 1.41
N LEU A 142 4.54 -6.75 0.39
CA LEU A 142 5.48 -7.17 -0.66
C LEU A 142 6.07 -5.97 -1.41
N ALA A 143 5.27 -4.98 -1.80
CA ALA A 143 5.76 -3.76 -2.43
C ALA A 143 6.72 -2.98 -1.51
N MET A 144 6.41 -2.90 -0.22
CA MET A 144 7.21 -2.22 0.79
C MET A 144 8.58 -2.88 1.02
N ILE A 145 8.70 -4.20 0.80
CA ILE A 145 9.96 -4.96 0.86
C ILE A 145 10.73 -4.86 -0.47
N LEU A 146 10.04 -5.05 -1.59
CA LEU A 146 10.68 -5.06 -2.91
C LEU A 146 11.31 -3.70 -3.27
N PHE A 147 10.73 -2.59 -2.82
CA PHE A 147 11.27 -1.27 -3.12
C PHE A 147 12.67 -1.02 -2.50
N PRO A 148 12.89 -1.17 -1.18
CA PRO A 148 14.23 -1.16 -0.59
C PRO A 148 15.20 -2.16 -1.23
N VAL A 149 14.77 -3.40 -1.47
CA VAL A 149 15.60 -4.42 -2.13
C VAL A 149 16.07 -3.92 -3.51
N ASN A 150 15.19 -3.27 -4.27
CA ASN A 150 15.55 -2.70 -5.56
C ASN A 150 16.53 -1.50 -5.43
N VAL A 151 16.42 -0.71 -4.36
CA VAL A 151 17.33 0.40 -4.09
C VAL A 151 18.72 -0.11 -3.73
N GLU A 152 18.81 -1.13 -2.87
CA GLU A 152 20.08 -1.66 -2.37
C GLU A 152 20.75 -2.65 -3.33
N GLU A 153 20.05 -3.72 -3.75
CA GLU A 153 20.64 -4.79 -4.57
C GLU A 153 20.82 -4.38 -6.02
N ASN A 154 19.82 -3.69 -6.59
CA ASN A 154 19.87 -3.27 -7.99
C ASN A 154 20.43 -1.85 -8.17
N THR A 155 20.86 -1.19 -7.07
CA THR A 155 21.45 0.16 -7.07
C THR A 155 20.60 1.21 -7.79
N LEU A 156 19.26 1.13 -7.65
CA LEU A 156 18.30 1.92 -8.41
C LEU A 156 18.63 3.42 -8.44
N SER A 157 18.96 4.02 -7.29
CA SER A 157 19.23 5.46 -7.21
C SER A 157 20.50 5.87 -7.96
N ILE A 158 21.50 4.99 -8.04
CA ILE A 158 22.76 5.25 -8.75
C ILE A 158 22.52 5.19 -10.26
N GLU A 159 21.76 4.21 -10.73
CA GLU A 159 21.39 4.08 -12.15
C GLU A 159 20.59 5.29 -12.62
N LEU A 160 19.61 5.74 -11.83
CA LEU A 160 18.83 6.94 -12.10
C LEU A 160 19.71 8.21 -12.13
N ALA A 161 20.69 8.33 -11.23
CA ALA A 161 21.63 9.45 -11.21
C ALA A 161 22.49 9.50 -12.48
N ARG A 162 22.96 8.35 -12.96
CA ARG A 162 23.73 8.23 -14.21
C ARG A 162 22.91 8.59 -15.45
N GLY A 163 21.63 8.20 -15.47
CA GLY A 163 20.69 8.57 -16.54
C GLY A 163 20.49 10.08 -16.65
N CYS A 164 20.39 10.78 -15.52
CA CYS A 164 20.25 12.24 -15.49
C CYS A 164 21.51 13.01 -15.94
N PHE A 165 22.68 12.57 -15.47
CA PHE A 165 23.95 13.23 -15.74
C PHE A 165 25.00 12.20 -16.16
N SER A 166 25.23 12.10 -17.47
CA SER A 166 26.12 11.13 -18.10
C SER A 166 27.63 11.40 -17.91
N SER A 167 28.02 12.49 -17.25
CA SER A 167 29.43 12.92 -17.12
C SER A 167 30.17 12.37 -15.89
N VAL A 168 29.69 11.27 -15.30
CA VAL A 168 29.98 10.99 -13.90
C VAL A 168 30.58 9.58 -13.72
N GLN A 169 31.91 9.53 -13.51
CA GLN A 169 32.71 8.32 -13.69
C GLN A 169 32.79 7.39 -12.47
N THR A 170 32.91 7.90 -11.24
CA THR A 170 33.09 7.05 -10.05
C THR A 170 32.15 7.42 -8.93
N HIS A 171 31.29 6.48 -8.56
CA HIS A 171 30.44 6.57 -7.37
C HIS A 171 31.30 6.52 -6.11
N ILE A 172 31.11 7.48 -5.21
CA ILE A 172 31.83 7.56 -3.92
C ILE A 172 30.92 7.12 -2.79
N ARG A 173 29.73 7.72 -2.71
CA ARG A 173 28.80 7.56 -1.59
C ARG A 173 27.38 7.84 -2.04
N SER A 174 26.44 7.05 -1.54
CA SER A 174 25.01 7.33 -1.63
C SER A 174 24.41 7.44 -0.22
N VAL A 175 23.50 8.39 -0.05
CA VAL A 175 22.64 8.51 1.13
C VAL A 175 21.20 8.40 0.64
N HIS A 176 20.42 7.52 1.27
CA HIS A 176 19.05 7.21 0.87
C HIS A 176 18.09 7.58 1.99
N THR A 177 17.04 8.33 1.67
CA THR A 177 15.99 8.75 2.62
C THR A 177 14.61 8.46 2.05
N TYR A 178 13.84 7.62 2.73
CA TYR A 178 12.49 7.27 2.30
C TYR A 178 11.52 8.44 2.52
N GLY A 179 10.83 8.82 1.46
CA GLY A 179 9.84 9.90 1.47
C GLY A 179 8.48 9.45 1.98
N TYR A 180 7.56 10.40 2.09
CA TYR A 180 6.24 10.16 2.68
C TYR A 180 5.39 9.17 1.86
N SER A 181 5.55 9.11 0.53
CA SER A 181 4.80 8.19 -0.33
C SER A 181 5.11 6.73 0.00
N TYR A 182 6.34 6.46 0.44
CA TYR A 182 6.73 5.14 0.92
C TYR A 182 6.07 4.82 2.27
N TRP A 183 6.15 5.74 3.23
CA TRP A 183 5.61 5.53 4.58
C TRP A 183 4.07 5.44 4.62
N ILE A 184 3.37 6.06 3.67
CA ILE A 184 1.93 5.92 3.49
C ILE A 184 1.50 4.44 3.33
N MET A 185 2.36 3.57 2.81
CA MET A 185 2.08 2.13 2.71
C MET A 185 1.87 1.46 4.08
N LEU A 186 2.53 1.92 5.16
CA LEU A 186 2.25 1.41 6.51
C LEU A 186 0.84 1.77 6.97
N LEU A 187 0.39 2.99 6.66
CA LEU A 187 -0.98 3.42 6.97
C LEU A 187 -2.00 2.58 6.19
N ILE A 188 -1.71 2.22 4.94
CA ILE A 188 -2.56 1.32 4.16
C ILE A 188 -2.68 -0.05 4.83
N ILE A 189 -1.57 -0.65 5.28
CA ILE A 189 -1.58 -1.93 6.01
C ILE A 189 -2.44 -1.81 7.29
N PHE A 190 -2.26 -0.73 8.05
CA PHE A 190 -3.06 -0.47 9.25
C PHE A 190 -4.57 -0.37 8.96
N LEU A 191 -4.96 0.34 7.90
CA LEU A 191 -6.36 0.47 7.49
C LEU A 191 -6.97 -0.88 7.09
N ASN A 192 -6.22 -1.73 6.39
CA ASN A 192 -6.67 -3.08 6.04
C ASN A 192 -6.85 -3.96 7.29
N ILE A 193 -5.93 -3.89 8.26
CA ILE A 193 -6.08 -4.59 9.55
C ILE A 193 -7.30 -4.05 10.31
N ALA A 194 -7.48 -2.74 10.38
CA ALA A 194 -8.62 -2.12 11.05
C ALA A 194 -9.95 -2.59 10.45
N SER A 195 -10.07 -2.63 9.12
CA SER A 195 -11.23 -3.20 8.42
C SER A 195 -11.52 -4.64 8.84
N ILE A 196 -10.48 -5.50 8.88
CA ILE A 196 -10.61 -6.90 9.30
C ILE A 196 -11.09 -6.98 10.75
N VAL A 197 -10.49 -6.20 11.66
CA VAL A 197 -10.83 -6.18 13.09
C VAL A 197 -12.28 -5.72 13.32
N ILE A 198 -12.73 -4.67 12.63
CA ILE A 198 -14.11 -4.17 12.72
C ILE A 198 -15.11 -5.26 12.32
N ILE A 199 -14.86 -5.94 11.20
CA ILE A 199 -15.75 -7.00 10.71
C ILE A 199 -15.67 -8.25 11.60
N TYR A 200 -14.50 -8.55 12.17
CA TYR A 200 -14.34 -9.62 13.16
C TYR A 200 -15.20 -9.39 14.40
N PHE A 201 -15.15 -8.20 14.99
CA PHE A 201 -15.98 -7.86 16.14
C PHE A 201 -17.47 -7.93 15.81
N TYR A 202 -17.88 -7.44 14.63
CA TYR A 202 -19.27 -7.58 14.17
C TYR A 202 -19.70 -9.04 14.07
N HIS A 203 -18.88 -9.87 13.41
CA HIS A 203 -19.17 -11.28 13.20
C HIS A 203 -19.25 -12.05 14.52
N HIS A 204 -18.28 -11.81 15.42
CA HIS A 204 -18.24 -12.44 16.74
C HIS A 204 -19.43 -12.06 17.61
N ALA A 205 -19.78 -10.76 17.68
CA ALA A 205 -20.94 -10.29 18.44
C ALA A 205 -22.25 -10.89 17.92
N ARG A 206 -22.38 -11.08 16.61
CA ARG A 206 -23.56 -11.72 16.02
C ARG A 206 -23.60 -13.21 16.29
N TYR A 207 -22.46 -13.90 16.21
CA TYR A 207 -22.36 -15.33 16.51
C TYR A 207 -22.71 -15.62 17.97
N SER A 208 -22.16 -14.83 18.91
CA SER A 208 -22.46 -14.92 20.35
C SER A 208 -23.97 -14.77 20.61
N LYS A 209 -24.61 -13.74 20.02
CA LYS A 209 -26.07 -13.57 20.16
C LYS A 209 -26.88 -14.74 19.61
N LYS A 210 -26.48 -15.30 18.48
CA LYS A 210 -27.18 -16.47 17.89
C LYS A 210 -27.07 -17.67 18.82
N LYS A 211 -25.89 -17.92 19.38
CA LYS A 211 -25.64 -19.01 20.33
C LYS A 211 -26.39 -18.83 21.65
N GLU A 212 -26.55 -17.60 22.14
CA GLU A 212 -27.40 -17.30 23.31
C GLU A 212 -28.89 -17.53 23.03
N GLN A 213 -29.37 -17.23 21.82
CA GLN A 213 -30.74 -17.47 21.39
C GLN A 213 -31.05 -18.95 21.09
N GLU A 214 -30.04 -19.78 20.87
CA GLU A 214 -30.19 -21.24 20.68
C GLU A 214 -30.23 -22.01 22.03
N ARG A 215 -29.70 -21.44 23.12
CA ARG A 215 -29.78 -22.02 24.48
C ARG A 215 -31.17 -22.06 25.18
N PRO A 216 -32.21 -21.28 24.83
CA PRO A 216 -33.50 -21.30 25.53
C PRO A 216 -34.37 -22.54 25.26
N ILE A 217 -34.09 -23.30 24.20
CA ILE A 217 -34.90 -24.47 23.78
C ILE A 217 -34.48 -25.78 24.45
N GLU A 218 -33.34 -25.82 25.14
CA GLU A 218 -32.88 -27.03 25.85
C GLU A 218 -33.50 -27.16 27.25
N ASN A 219 -34.12 -26.09 27.77
CA ASN A 219 -34.84 -26.06 29.05
C ASN A 219 -36.36 -26.10 28.89
N ALA A 220 -36.87 -26.69 27.80
CA ALA A 220 -38.29 -27.07 27.77
C ALA A 220 -38.47 -28.28 28.70
N PRO A 221 -39.29 -28.20 29.76
CA PRO A 221 -39.49 -29.33 30.66
C PRO A 221 -40.06 -30.50 29.87
N LYS A 222 -39.37 -31.66 29.92
CA LYS A 222 -39.80 -32.92 29.28
C LYS A 222 -41.03 -33.55 29.96
N ASP A 223 -41.59 -32.89 30.97
CA ASP A 223 -42.59 -33.46 31.88
C ASP A 223 -44.04 -33.34 31.37
N VAL A 224 -44.28 -32.95 30.11
CA VAL A 224 -45.64 -32.72 29.58
C VAL A 224 -46.06 -33.71 28.48
N ILE A 225 -45.27 -34.75 28.19
CA ILE A 225 -45.66 -35.79 27.21
C ILE A 225 -45.85 -37.13 27.91
N LEU A 226 -46.88 -37.22 28.75
CA LEU A 226 -47.38 -38.49 29.29
C LEU A 226 -48.86 -38.33 29.65
N PHE A 227 -49.70 -38.21 28.61
CA PHE A 227 -51.13 -38.58 28.66
C PHE A 227 -51.56 -39.06 27.27
#